data_AF-A0A971H7I2-F1
#
_entry.id   AF-A0A971H7I2-F1
#
_cell.length_a   1.000
_cell.length_b   1.000
_cell.length_c   1.000
_cell.angle_alpha   90.00
_cell.angle_beta   90.00
_cell.angle_gamma   90.00
#
_symmetry.space_group_name_H-M   'P 1'
#
loop_
_entity.id
_entity.type
_entity.pdbx_description
1 polymer ?
#
loop_
_entity_poly.entity_id
_entity_poly.type
_entity_poly.pdbx_seq_one_letter_code
_entity_poly.pdbx_strand_id
1 'polypeptide(L)'
;MIDSTVAMAFGLSPSQFSTLKGYIDMIPCELVHIDTIDELIEARCFFTLIVPSAIHAKTENLVLRYFEEVDGNLKTIVMIEQRRSTLATVAHAKVFASFDAFLNQAASILSSAYKKAKESENTIKNFTFPIILLNHLTKVQSASSYELSALIQRDESTVRRYMEVLRVSGEPITYDWNTRQWALSGQHSVLLS
;
A
#
# COMPACT_ATOMS: atom_id res chain seq x y z
N MET A 1 -1.68 -2.88 -3.65
CA MET A 1 -0.74 -1.79 -3.32
C MET A 1 -1.49 -0.82 -2.44
N ILE A 2 -0.90 -0.36 -1.34
CA ILE A 2 -1.46 0.75 -0.56
C ILE A 2 -1.62 1.97 -1.46
N ASP A 3 -2.71 2.71 -1.32
CA ASP A 3 -2.98 3.93 -2.08
C ASP A 3 -2.94 5.13 -1.14
N SER A 4 -1.92 5.98 -1.31
CA SER A 4 -1.75 7.24 -0.58
C SER A 4 -2.78 8.30 -0.97
N THR A 5 -3.54 8.10 -2.04
CA THR A 5 -4.54 9.05 -2.54
C THR A 5 -5.95 8.74 -2.03
N VAL A 6 -6.14 7.65 -1.28
CA VAL A 6 -7.46 7.26 -0.76
C VAL A 6 -7.41 7.08 0.76
N ALA A 7 -8.32 7.77 1.44
CA ALA A 7 -8.67 7.56 2.84
C ALA A 7 -10.12 7.07 2.92
N MET A 8 -10.47 6.31 3.96
CA MET A 8 -11.81 5.75 4.10
C MET A 8 -12.39 5.96 5.50
N ALA A 9 -13.72 5.98 5.57
CA ALA A 9 -14.45 5.99 6.81
C ALA A 9 -15.63 5.00 6.78
N PHE A 10 -15.77 4.22 7.85
CA PHE A 10 -16.85 3.25 8.04
C PHE A 10 -17.63 3.58 9.31
N GLY A 11 -18.96 3.71 9.19
CA GLY A 11 -19.85 3.89 10.34
C GLY A 11 -19.89 5.30 10.94
N LEU A 12 -19.31 6.30 10.27
CA LEU A 12 -19.48 7.71 10.65
C LEU A 12 -20.87 8.22 10.29
N SER A 13 -21.41 9.12 11.11
CA SER A 13 -22.57 9.91 10.71
C SER A 13 -22.22 10.85 9.54
N PRO A 14 -23.21 11.34 8.76
CA PRO A 14 -22.96 12.32 7.70
C PRO A 14 -22.23 13.58 8.19
N SER A 15 -22.57 14.08 9.38
CA SER A 15 -21.91 15.26 9.95
C SER A 15 -20.44 15.00 10.30
N GLN A 16 -20.14 13.85 10.92
CA GLN A 16 -18.77 13.44 11.23
C GLN A 16 -17.94 13.23 9.96
N PHE A 17 -18.55 12.63 8.92
CA PHE A 17 -17.91 12.45 7.62
C PHE A 17 -17.54 13.80 7.00
N SER A 18 -18.47 14.77 6.96
CA SER A 18 -18.19 16.13 6.47
C SER A 18 -17.10 16.84 7.27
N THR A 19 -17.07 16.68 8.60
CA THR A 19 -16.00 17.24 9.42
C THR A 19 -14.65 16.61 9.10
N LEU A 20 -14.57 15.27 9.01
CA LEU A 20 -13.34 14.57 8.63
C LEU A 20 -12.88 14.98 7.23
N LYS A 21 -13.81 15.18 6.29
CA LYS A 21 -13.50 15.62 4.93
C LYS A 21 -12.71 16.93 4.93
N GLY A 22 -13.08 17.90 5.77
CA GLY A 22 -12.33 19.16 5.92
C GLY A 22 -10.88 18.96 6.39
N TYR A 23 -10.59 17.92 7.16
CA TYR A 23 -9.21 17.56 7.51
C TYR A 23 -8.46 16.85 6.38
N ILE A 24 -9.15 15.99 5.64
CA ILE A 24 -8.60 15.26 4.51
C ILE A 24 -8.25 16.20 3.35
N ASP A 25 -9.04 17.24 3.09
CA ASP A 25 -8.82 18.19 2.00
C ASP A 25 -7.50 18.99 2.14
N MET A 26 -6.84 18.93 3.30
CA MET A 26 -5.50 19.48 3.52
C MET A 26 -4.37 18.58 2.98
N ILE A 27 -4.70 17.38 2.51
CA ILE A 27 -3.78 16.37 1.97
C ILE A 27 -4.28 16.02 0.55
N PRO A 28 -3.39 15.69 -0.41
CA PRO A 28 -3.81 15.31 -1.76
C PRO A 28 -4.41 13.88 -1.79
N CYS A 29 -5.57 13.72 -1.16
CA CYS A 29 -6.31 12.47 -1.13
C CYS A 29 -7.83 12.67 -1.12
N GLU A 30 -8.55 11.65 -1.57
CA GLU A 30 -9.99 11.53 -1.48
C GLU A 30 -10.39 10.83 -0.18
N LEU A 31 -11.53 11.25 0.39
CA LEU A 31 -12.17 10.52 1.49
C LEU A 31 -13.39 9.80 0.92
N VAL A 32 -13.41 8.49 1.06
CA VAL A 32 -14.50 7.63 0.60
C VAL A 32 -15.30 7.14 1.81
N HIS A 33 -16.63 7.27 1.72
CA HIS A 33 -17.52 6.60 2.65
C HIS A 33 -17.70 5.15 2.20
N ILE A 34 -17.56 4.20 3.11
CA ILE A 34 -17.79 2.79 2.83
C ILE A 34 -18.91 2.27 3.73
N ASP A 35 -19.83 1.52 3.11
CA ASP A 35 -21.06 1.04 3.74
C ASP A 35 -21.06 -0.47 3.95
N THR A 36 -20.11 -1.18 3.33
CA THR A 36 -20.04 -2.64 3.38
C THR A 36 -18.74 -3.15 4.01
N ILE A 37 -18.80 -4.38 4.52
CA ILE A 37 -17.63 -5.06 5.08
C ILE A 37 -16.65 -5.49 4.00
N ASP A 38 -17.15 -5.84 2.82
CA ASP A 38 -16.30 -6.21 1.68
C ASP A 38 -15.46 -5.01 1.24
N GLU A 39 -16.05 -3.81 1.16
CA GLU A 39 -15.31 -2.56 0.92
C GLU A 39 -14.25 -2.31 1.99
N LEU A 40 -14.57 -2.53 3.28
CA LEU A 40 -13.62 -2.34 4.39
C LEU A 40 -12.38 -3.24 4.27
N ILE A 41 -12.57 -4.49 3.84
CA ILE A 41 -11.54 -5.54 3.74
C ILE A 41 -10.72 -5.37 2.45
N GLU A 42 -11.35 -5.08 1.32
CA GLU A 42 -10.70 -4.95 0.02
C GLU A 42 -10.02 -3.59 -0.20
N ALA A 43 -10.34 -2.61 0.66
CA ALA A 43 -9.83 -1.27 0.64
C ALA A 43 -8.31 -1.17 0.53
N ARG A 44 -7.85 -0.69 -0.63
CA ARG A 44 -6.47 -0.23 -0.84
C ARG A 44 -6.41 1.25 -0.51
N CYS A 45 -6.31 1.59 0.76
CA CYS A 45 -6.25 2.96 1.24
C CYS A 45 -5.10 3.12 2.25
N PHE A 46 -4.65 4.35 2.49
CA PHE A 46 -3.60 4.59 3.49
C PHE A 46 -4.13 4.80 4.90
N PHE A 47 -5.40 5.18 5.01
CA PHE A 47 -6.03 5.52 6.27
C PHE A 47 -7.47 5.01 6.28
N THR A 48 -7.87 4.41 7.40
CA THR A 48 -9.25 3.99 7.63
C THR A 48 -9.67 4.42 9.03
N LEU A 49 -10.77 5.17 9.13
CA LEU A 49 -11.46 5.40 10.39
C LEU A 49 -12.68 4.48 10.48
N ILE A 50 -12.79 3.72 11.56
CA ILE A 50 -13.85 2.74 11.78
C ILE A 50 -14.59 3.09 13.06
N VAL A 51 -15.91 3.07 13.01
CA VAL A 51 -16.76 3.04 14.21
C VAL A 51 -17.19 1.58 14.43
N PRO A 52 -16.56 0.82 15.35
CA PRO A 52 -16.79 -0.62 15.44
C PRO A 52 -18.24 -1.00 15.73
N SER A 53 -18.98 -0.14 16.45
CA SER A 53 -20.40 -0.38 16.73
C SER A 53 -21.30 -0.37 15.49
N ALA A 54 -20.81 0.11 14.33
CA ALA A 54 -21.51 0.02 13.06
C ALA A 54 -21.32 -1.35 12.37
N ILE A 55 -20.36 -2.17 12.82
CA ILE A 55 -20.16 -3.51 12.28
C ILE A 55 -21.27 -4.42 12.81
N HIS A 56 -21.98 -5.06 11.90
CA HIS A 56 -23.05 -5.98 12.27
C HIS A 56 -22.48 -7.22 12.96
N ALA A 57 -23.12 -7.69 14.03
CA ALA A 57 -22.62 -8.85 14.82
C ALA A 57 -22.38 -10.11 13.98
N LYS A 58 -23.16 -10.31 12.91
CA LYS A 58 -23.01 -11.44 11.97
C LYS A 58 -21.69 -11.40 11.17
N THR A 59 -21.10 -10.23 10.98
CA THR A 59 -19.88 -10.03 10.17
C THR A 59 -18.66 -9.66 11.02
N GLU A 60 -18.83 -9.42 12.32
CA GLU A 60 -17.73 -9.07 13.23
C GLU A 60 -16.58 -10.09 13.20
N ASN A 61 -16.90 -11.39 13.24
CA ASN A 61 -15.88 -12.44 13.19
C ASN A 61 -15.11 -12.46 11.85
N LEU A 62 -15.77 -12.07 10.75
CA LEU A 62 -15.10 -11.95 9.44
C LEU A 62 -14.07 -10.81 9.47
N VAL A 63 -14.46 -9.66 10.01
CA VAL A 63 -13.56 -8.49 10.14
C VAL A 63 -12.38 -8.80 11.06
N LEU A 64 -12.65 -9.48 12.19
CA LEU A 64 -11.62 -9.88 13.14
C LEU A 64 -10.60 -10.81 12.49
N ARG A 65 -11.05 -11.87 11.83
CA ARG A 65 -10.16 -12.80 11.11
C ARG A 65 -9.38 -12.13 9.99
N TYR A 66 -9.98 -11.18 9.27
CA TYR A 66 -9.24 -10.42 8.26
C TYR A 66 -8.06 -9.67 8.87
N PHE A 67 -8.26 -8.95 9.97
CA PHE A 67 -7.16 -8.22 10.61
C PHE A 67 -6.13 -9.15 11.26
N GLU A 68 -6.53 -10.33 11.73
CA GLU A 68 -5.61 -11.32 12.29
C GLU A 68 -4.78 -12.05 11.22
N GLU A 69 -5.39 -12.41 10.09
CA GLU A 69 -4.81 -13.34 9.12
C GLU A 69 -4.28 -12.67 7.85
N VAL A 70 -4.82 -11.51 7.46
CA VAL A 70 -4.63 -10.93 6.12
C VAL A 70 -4.06 -9.52 6.13
N ASP A 71 -4.52 -8.63 7.03
CA ASP A 71 -4.07 -7.24 7.03
C ASP A 71 -2.56 -7.15 7.31
N GLY A 72 -1.82 -6.58 6.35
CA GLY A 72 -0.37 -6.43 6.44
C GLY A 72 0.10 -5.21 7.26
N ASN A 73 -0.80 -4.54 7.99
CA ASN A 73 -0.52 -3.35 8.79
C ASN A 73 0.18 -2.21 8.02
N LEU A 74 -0.13 -2.12 6.72
CA LEU A 74 0.42 -1.08 5.85
C LEU A 74 -0.35 0.25 6.02
N LYS A 75 -1.67 0.18 6.20
CA LYS A 75 -2.54 1.34 6.42
C LYS A 75 -2.57 1.76 7.89
N THR A 76 -2.94 3.01 8.15
CA THR A 76 -3.18 3.51 9.50
C THR A 76 -4.66 3.35 9.84
N ILE A 77 -4.95 2.60 10.90
CA ILE A 77 -6.33 2.34 11.33
C ILE A 77 -6.62 3.14 12.60
N VAL A 78 -7.73 3.87 12.57
CA VAL A 78 -8.29 4.57 13.72
C VAL A 78 -9.64 3.96 14.06
N MET A 79 -9.87 3.68 15.34
CA MET A 79 -11.16 3.20 15.83
C MET A 79 -11.73 4.17 16.86
N ILE A 80 -13.02 4.50 16.68
CA ILE A 80 -13.78 5.29 17.65
C ILE A 80 -14.58 4.32 18.52
N GLU A 81 -14.04 3.99 19.69
CA GLU A 81 -14.65 3.08 20.66
C GLU A 81 -14.26 3.48 22.09
N GLN A 82 -15.17 3.26 23.05
CA GLN A 82 -14.99 3.68 24.45
C GLN A 82 -13.82 2.97 25.14
N ARG A 83 -13.54 1.73 24.75
CA ARG A 83 -12.47 0.89 25.29
C ARG A 83 -11.86 0.08 24.16
N ARG A 84 -10.56 -0.17 24.25
CA ARG A 84 -9.84 -1.01 23.29
C ARG A 84 -10.44 -2.41 23.25
N SER A 85 -10.93 -2.82 22.08
CA SER A 85 -11.46 -4.16 21.82
C SER A 85 -10.38 -5.14 21.31
N THR A 86 -10.75 -6.42 21.22
CA THR A 86 -9.93 -7.43 20.52
C THR A 86 -9.71 -7.01 19.07
N LEU A 87 -10.76 -6.54 18.40
CA LEU A 87 -10.72 -6.05 17.03
C LEU A 87 -9.69 -4.93 16.86
N ALA A 88 -9.67 -3.93 17.74
CA ALA A 88 -8.68 -2.86 17.68
C ALA A 88 -7.25 -3.34 17.97
N THR A 89 -7.10 -4.40 18.77
CA THR A 89 -5.79 -4.97 19.08
C THR A 89 -5.20 -5.67 17.86
N VAL A 90 -5.99 -6.53 17.20
CA VAL A 90 -5.55 -7.28 16.01
C VAL A 90 -5.37 -6.37 14.80
N ALA A 91 -6.20 -5.33 14.67
CA ALA A 91 -6.05 -4.31 13.64
C ALA A 91 -4.91 -3.31 13.89
N HIS A 92 -4.17 -3.45 15.01
CA HIS A 92 -3.14 -2.49 15.42
C HIS A 92 -3.64 -1.03 15.45
N ALA A 93 -4.92 -0.84 15.78
CA ALA A 93 -5.59 0.44 15.63
C ALA A 93 -5.19 1.45 16.72
N LYS A 94 -5.17 2.73 16.35
CA LYS A 94 -5.22 3.83 17.31
C LYS A 94 -6.67 4.00 17.78
N VAL A 95 -6.89 3.97 19.09
CA VAL A 95 -8.24 3.98 19.67
C VAL A 95 -8.51 5.33 20.32
N PHE A 96 -9.68 5.90 20.01
CA PHE A 96 -10.17 7.14 20.62
C PHE A 96 -11.56 6.92 21.22
N ALA A 97 -11.78 7.43 22.42
CA ALA A 97 -13.05 7.29 23.14
C ALA A 97 -14.23 8.00 22.44
N SER A 98 -13.94 9.01 21.62
CA SER A 98 -14.94 9.74 20.83
C SER A 98 -14.33 10.31 19.56
N PHE A 99 -15.20 10.69 18.62
CA PHE A 99 -14.79 11.37 17.39
C PHE A 99 -14.10 12.71 17.69
N ASP A 100 -14.61 13.50 18.64
CA ASP A 100 -13.99 14.76 19.05
C ASP A 100 -12.59 14.57 19.65
N ALA A 101 -12.40 13.50 20.43
CA ALA A 101 -11.08 13.17 20.97
C ALA A 101 -10.07 12.85 19.86
N PHE A 102 -10.53 12.20 18.79
CA PHE A 102 -9.73 11.98 17.58
C PHE A 102 -9.44 13.30 16.84
N LEU A 103 -10.42 14.19 16.69
CA LEU A 103 -10.25 15.46 15.96
C LEU A 103 -9.11 16.31 16.52
N ASN A 104 -8.90 16.29 17.83
CA ASN A 104 -7.78 16.97 18.49
C ASN A 104 -6.39 16.54 17.96
N GLN A 105 -6.29 15.38 17.31
CA GLN A 105 -5.05 14.82 16.78
C GLN A 105 -5.13 14.47 15.28
N ALA A 106 -6.29 14.70 14.64
CA ALA A 106 -6.57 14.24 13.29
C ALA A 106 -5.54 14.72 12.27
N ALA A 107 -5.20 16.02 12.26
CA ALA A 107 -4.22 16.59 11.33
C ALA A 107 -2.85 15.89 11.42
N SER A 108 -2.34 15.66 12.64
CA SER A 108 -1.05 15.00 12.86
C SER A 108 -1.08 13.53 12.44
N ILE A 109 -2.15 12.81 12.78
CA ILE A 109 -2.33 11.40 12.43
C ILE A 109 -2.43 11.22 10.92
N LEU A 110 -3.26 12.02 10.25
CA LEU A 110 -3.45 11.95 8.80
C LEU A 110 -2.17 12.30 8.05
N SER A 111 -1.45 13.36 8.46
CA SER A 111 -0.16 13.72 7.88
C SER A 111 0.87 12.59 8.01
N SER A 112 0.96 11.99 9.20
CA SER A 112 1.87 10.86 9.47
C SER A 112 1.49 9.62 8.65
N ALA A 113 0.19 9.31 8.57
CA ALA A 113 -0.34 8.19 7.80
C ALA A 113 -0.04 8.35 6.30
N TYR A 114 -0.27 9.54 5.76
CA TYR A 114 0.01 9.87 4.36
C TYR A 114 1.51 9.75 4.04
N LYS A 115 2.38 10.27 4.91
CA LYS A 115 3.83 10.14 4.76
C LYS A 115 4.28 8.67 4.75
N LYS A 116 3.82 7.87 5.73
CA LYS A 116 4.10 6.42 5.81
C LYS A 116 3.67 5.71 4.52
N ALA A 117 2.51 6.08 3.97
CA ALA A 117 2.02 5.47 2.74
C ALA A 117 2.84 5.83 1.51
N LYS A 118 3.27 7.09 1.37
CA LYS A 118 4.19 7.49 0.28
C LYS A 118 5.53 6.75 0.35
N GLU A 119 6.09 6.60 1.55
CA GLU A 119 7.31 5.83 1.75
C GLU A 119 7.12 4.34 1.41
N SER A 120 5.98 3.77 1.81
CA SER A 120 5.62 2.39 1.50
C SER A 120 5.40 2.18 0.00
N GLU A 121 4.68 3.07 -0.69
CA GLU A 121 4.50 3.03 -2.14
C GLU A 121 5.84 3.07 -2.88
N ASN A 122 6.75 3.96 -2.46
CA ASN A 122 8.07 4.06 -3.05
C ASN A 122 8.89 2.79 -2.82
N THR A 123 8.83 2.23 -1.62
CA THR A 123 9.47 0.97 -1.28
C THR A 123 8.93 -0.17 -2.15
N ILE A 124 7.61 -0.33 -2.22
CA ILE A 124 6.95 -1.34 -3.06
C ILE A 124 7.37 -1.17 -4.52
N LYS A 125 7.33 0.05 -5.08
CA LYS A 125 7.77 0.34 -6.45
C LYS A 125 9.23 -0.08 -6.68
N ASN A 126 10.11 0.23 -5.73
CA ASN A 126 11.52 -0.15 -5.80
C ASN A 126 11.76 -1.66 -5.74
N PHE A 127 10.84 -2.45 -5.18
CA PHE A 127 10.86 -3.92 -5.27
C PHE A 127 10.18 -4.44 -6.54
N THR A 128 9.03 -3.88 -6.91
CA THR A 128 8.19 -4.36 -8.02
C THR A 128 8.86 -4.15 -9.37
N PHE A 129 9.50 -3.00 -9.62
CA PHE A 129 10.09 -2.74 -10.93
C PHE A 129 11.24 -3.71 -11.27
N PRO A 130 12.23 -3.97 -10.39
CA PRO A 130 13.21 -5.04 -10.62
C PRO A 130 12.57 -6.38 -10.96
N ILE A 131 11.53 -6.80 -10.23
CA ILE A 131 10.82 -8.06 -10.48
C ILE A 131 10.15 -8.07 -11.87
N ILE A 132 9.50 -6.97 -12.27
CA ILE A 132 8.90 -6.84 -13.61
C ILE A 132 9.96 -6.95 -14.70
N LEU A 133 11.09 -6.25 -14.54
CA LEU A 133 12.20 -6.29 -15.50
C LEU A 133 12.77 -7.71 -15.62
N LEU A 134 12.99 -8.38 -14.49
CA LEU A 134 13.48 -9.75 -14.44
C LEU A 134 12.51 -10.73 -15.11
N ASN A 135 11.23 -10.68 -14.77
CA ASN A 135 10.18 -11.50 -15.38
C ASN A 135 10.00 -11.22 -16.89
N HIS A 136 10.34 -10.03 -17.35
CA HIS A 136 10.38 -9.74 -18.78
C HIS A 136 11.57 -10.44 -19.44
N LEU A 137 12.77 -10.29 -18.87
CA LEU A 137 13.98 -10.94 -19.38
C LEU A 137 13.86 -12.46 -19.42
N THR A 138 13.19 -13.10 -18.46
CA THR A 138 12.97 -14.57 -18.51
C THR A 138 12.16 -15.02 -19.72
N LYS A 139 11.37 -14.12 -20.32
CA LYS A 139 10.53 -14.40 -21.50
C LYS A 139 11.24 -14.08 -22.80
N VAL A 140 11.88 -12.91 -22.89
CA VAL A 140 12.50 -12.42 -24.15
C VAL A 140 14.00 -12.73 -24.26
N GLN A 141 14.62 -13.22 -23.19
CA GLN A 141 16.04 -13.55 -23.05
C GLN A 141 17.00 -12.34 -23.08
N SER A 142 16.70 -11.30 -23.87
CA SER A 142 17.42 -10.02 -23.85
C SER A 142 16.53 -8.81 -24.17
N ALA A 143 16.91 -7.64 -23.67
CA ALA A 143 16.25 -6.36 -23.95
C ALA A 143 17.18 -5.16 -23.74
N SER A 144 17.02 -4.11 -24.54
CA SER A 144 17.74 -2.84 -24.38
C SER A 144 17.23 -2.04 -23.17
N SER A 145 18.05 -1.12 -22.65
CA SER A 145 17.62 -0.23 -21.56
C SER A 145 16.38 0.59 -21.93
N TYR A 146 16.24 0.98 -23.21
CA TYR A 146 15.10 1.74 -23.72
C TYR A 146 13.79 0.94 -23.71
N GLU A 147 13.81 -0.30 -24.19
CA GLU A 147 12.63 -1.18 -24.18
C GLU A 147 12.15 -1.43 -22.75
N LEU A 148 13.09 -1.68 -21.86
CA LEU A 148 12.85 -1.88 -20.44
C LEU A 148 12.34 -0.61 -19.74
N SER A 149 12.84 0.56 -20.14
CA SER A 149 12.41 1.83 -19.56
C SER A 149 10.97 2.16 -19.96
N ALA A 150 10.60 1.85 -21.21
CA ALA A 150 9.22 1.92 -21.67
C ALA A 150 8.30 0.96 -20.90
N LEU A 151 8.75 -0.27 -20.64
CA LEU A 151 7.98 -1.28 -19.90
C LEU A 151 7.56 -0.81 -18.50
N ILE A 152 8.47 -0.18 -17.76
CA ILE A 152 8.20 0.30 -16.38
C ILE A 152 7.84 1.79 -16.31
N GLN A 153 7.77 2.47 -17.46
CA GLN A 153 7.52 3.91 -17.57
C GLN A 153 8.48 4.75 -16.71
N ARG A 154 9.78 4.47 -16.82
CA ARG A 154 10.85 5.20 -16.15
C ARG A 154 11.94 5.58 -17.14
N ASP A 155 12.90 6.37 -16.69
CA ASP A 155 14.10 6.65 -17.46
C ASP A 155 15.06 5.45 -17.49
N GLU A 156 15.95 5.41 -18.47
CA GLU A 156 16.95 4.34 -18.60
C GLU A 156 17.95 4.32 -17.42
N SER A 157 18.19 5.45 -16.74
CA SER A 157 19.11 5.47 -15.59
C SER A 157 18.56 4.68 -14.41
N THR A 158 17.23 4.69 -14.25
CA THR A 158 16.48 3.91 -13.27
C THR A 158 16.50 2.43 -13.64
N VAL A 159 16.37 2.09 -14.93
CA VAL A 159 16.56 0.71 -15.41
C VAL A 159 17.95 0.20 -15.08
N ARG A 160 19.01 0.97 -15.40
CA ARG A 160 20.39 0.57 -15.08
C ARG A 160 20.58 0.30 -13.59
N ARG A 161 20.01 1.14 -12.73
CA ARG A 161 20.04 0.96 -11.27
C ARG A 161 19.35 -0.33 -10.85
N TYR A 162 18.16 -0.62 -11.38
CA TYR A 162 17.43 -1.84 -11.06
C TYR A 162 18.11 -3.10 -11.59
N MET A 163 18.73 -3.04 -12.77
CA MET A 163 19.55 -4.14 -13.28
C MET A 163 20.75 -4.42 -12.39
N GLU A 164 21.42 -3.38 -11.89
CA GLU A 164 22.50 -3.57 -10.94
C GLU A 164 22.00 -4.16 -9.61
N VAL A 165 20.85 -3.72 -9.10
CA VAL A 165 20.22 -4.32 -7.91
C VAL A 165 19.96 -5.82 -8.12
N LEU A 166 19.41 -6.22 -9.26
CA LEU A 166 19.18 -7.63 -9.58
C LEU A 166 20.48 -8.42 -9.63
N ARG A 167 21.52 -7.88 -10.29
CA ARG A 167 22.85 -8.51 -10.36
C ARG A 167 23.49 -8.70 -8.98
N VAL A 168 23.45 -7.66 -8.14
CA VAL A 168 23.96 -7.72 -6.76
C VAL A 168 23.12 -8.69 -5.91
N SER A 169 21.85 -8.87 -6.24
CA SER A 169 20.98 -9.87 -5.60
C SER A 169 21.21 -11.31 -6.07
N GLY A 170 22.17 -11.53 -6.98
CA GLY A 170 22.57 -12.84 -7.47
C GLY A 170 21.88 -13.29 -8.76
N GLU A 171 21.06 -12.43 -9.39
CA GLU A 171 20.48 -12.78 -10.69
C GLU A 171 21.56 -12.84 -11.78
N PRO A 172 21.54 -13.87 -12.65
CA PRO A 172 22.57 -14.08 -13.67
C PRO A 172 22.37 -13.14 -14.86
N ILE A 173 22.29 -11.83 -14.63
CA ILE A 173 22.06 -10.81 -15.66
C ILE A 173 23.40 -10.22 -16.12
N THR A 174 23.59 -10.17 -17.43
CA THR A 174 24.76 -9.57 -18.08
C THR A 174 24.34 -8.45 -19.02
N TYR A 175 25.25 -7.51 -19.28
CA TYR A 175 25.07 -6.49 -20.31
C TYR A 175 26.02 -6.77 -21.48
N ASP A 176 25.47 -6.98 -22.67
CA ASP A 176 26.24 -7.14 -23.90
C ASP A 176 26.50 -5.77 -24.54
N TRP A 177 27.79 -5.42 -24.61
CA TRP A 177 28.25 -4.14 -25.15
C TRP A 177 28.09 -4.02 -26.67
N ASN A 178 28.05 -5.13 -27.40
CA ASN A 178 27.94 -5.14 -28.86
C ASN A 178 26.49 -4.87 -29.28
N THR A 179 25.54 -5.55 -28.63
CA THR A 179 24.10 -5.39 -28.88
C THR A 179 23.46 -4.29 -28.05
N ARG A 180 24.13 -3.82 -26.99
CA ARG A 180 23.64 -2.83 -26.00
C ARG A 180 22.38 -3.31 -25.27
N GLN A 181 22.35 -4.59 -24.93
CA GLN A 181 21.21 -5.24 -24.30
C GLN A 181 21.58 -5.88 -22.96
N TRP A 182 20.62 -5.92 -22.05
CA TRP A 182 20.63 -6.77 -20.87
C TRP A 182 20.14 -8.15 -21.27
N ALA A 183 20.77 -9.20 -20.75
CA ALA A 183 20.41 -10.59 -21.03
C ALA A 183 20.54 -11.46 -19.78
N LEU A 184 19.71 -12.50 -19.69
CA LEU A 184 19.90 -13.57 -18.72
C LEU A 184 20.95 -14.56 -19.26
N SER A 185 22.02 -14.74 -18.49
CA SER A 185 23.15 -15.61 -18.84
C SER A 185 22.99 -17.05 -18.33
N GLY A 186 21.91 -17.36 -17.62
CA GLY A 186 21.58 -18.70 -17.09
C GLY A 186 20.14 -19.11 -17.40
N GLN A 187 19.83 -20.41 -17.24
CA GLN A 187 18.50 -20.97 -17.53
C GLN A 187 17.44 -20.66 -16.46
N HIS A 188 17.85 -20.22 -15.26
CA HIS A 188 16.97 -20.00 -14.12
C HIS A 188 17.29 -18.69 -13.42
N SER A 189 16.24 -17.97 -13.02
CA SER A 189 16.31 -16.81 -12.13
C SER A 189 16.29 -17.28 -10.67
N VAL A 190 17.03 -16.63 -9.78
CA VAL A 190 17.08 -17.00 -8.35
C VAL A 190 15.80 -16.57 -7.62
N LEU A 191 15.23 -15.43 -8.00
CA LEU A 191 14.05 -14.83 -7.37
C LEU A 191 12.73 -15.34 -7.96
N LEU A 192 12.75 -15.94 -9.15
CA LEU A 192 11.55 -16.42 -9.86
C LEU A 192 11.52 -17.94 -10.09
N SER A 193 12.51 -18.68 -9.58
CA SER A 193 12.57 -20.16 -9.60
C SER A 193 11.64 -20.82 -8.60
#